data_AF-A0A530L9H3-F1
#
_entry.id   AF-A0A530L9H3-F1
#
_cell.length_a   1.000
_cell.length_b   1.000
_cell.length_c   1.000
_cell.angle_alpha   90.00
_cell.angle_beta   90.00
_cell.angle_gamma   90.00
#
_symmetry.space_group_name_H-M   'P 1'
#
loop_
_entity.id
_entity.type
_entity.pdbx_description
1 polymer ?
#
loop_
_entity_poly.entity_id
_entity_poly.type
_entity_poly.pdbx_seq_one_letter_code
_entity_poly.pdbx_strand_id
1 'polypeptide(L)'
;PGTSPLTSLLLTMNMAATLFGLTVDECLAGVTREAARALGLLGQTGTLEAGKSADLAIWNVERPAELVYRMGFNPLHARIWRGQ
;
A
#
# COMPACT_ATOMS: atom_id res chain seq x y z
N PRO A 1 18.52 11.56 -12.96
CA PRO A 1 18.87 11.24 -11.55
C PRO A 1 18.24 12.32 -10.65
N GLY A 2 16.92 12.24 -10.52
CA GLY A 2 16.08 13.36 -10.14
C GLY A 2 15.46 13.13 -8.79
N THR A 3 15.40 14.18 -7.99
CA THR A 3 14.50 14.26 -6.85
C THR A 3 13.11 13.83 -7.32
N SER A 4 12.52 12.86 -6.63
CA SER A 4 11.11 12.52 -6.79
C SER A 4 10.38 13.22 -5.64
N PRO A 5 9.87 14.45 -5.82
CA PRO A 5 9.17 15.20 -4.77
C PRO A 5 7.77 14.60 -4.50
N LEU A 6 7.70 13.27 -4.40
CA LEU A 6 6.49 12.48 -4.18
C LEU A 6 6.38 12.14 -2.70
N THR A 7 5.26 12.54 -2.10
CA THR A 7 4.96 12.34 -0.67
C THR A 7 3.78 11.39 -0.45
N SER A 8 3.22 10.80 -1.51
CA SER A 8 2.04 9.94 -1.46
C SER A 8 2.31 8.56 -2.05
N LEU A 9 2.18 7.53 -1.20
CA LEU A 9 2.31 6.14 -1.63
C LEU A 9 1.13 5.67 -2.51
N LEU A 10 -0.07 6.21 -2.28
CA LEU A 10 -1.24 5.96 -3.14
C LEU A 10 -1.00 6.48 -4.56
N LEU A 11 -0.38 7.67 -4.67
CA LEU A 11 0.01 8.21 -5.97
C LEU A 11 1.07 7.33 -6.65
N THR A 12 2.02 6.79 -5.91
CA THR A 12 3.01 5.85 -6.45
C THR A 12 2.36 4.58 -7.01
N MET A 13 1.33 4.04 -6.35
CA MET A 13 0.57 2.90 -6.90
C MET A 13 -0.15 3.27 -8.20
N ASN A 14 -0.80 4.44 -8.26
CA ASN A 14 -1.42 4.92 -9.49
C ASN A 14 -0.41 5.03 -10.65
N MET A 15 0.76 5.60 -10.37
CA MET A 15 1.84 5.72 -11.34
C MET A 15 2.40 4.36 -11.75
N ALA A 16 2.49 3.38 -10.86
CA ALA A 16 2.93 2.03 -11.20
C ALA A 16 1.95 1.36 -12.18
N ALA A 17 0.64 1.46 -11.94
CA ALA A 17 -0.36 0.94 -12.87
C ALA A 17 -0.36 1.70 -14.21
N THR A 18 -0.27 3.03 -14.16
CA THR A 18 -0.41 3.89 -15.36
C THR A 18 0.84 3.89 -16.24
N LEU A 19 2.03 3.97 -15.62
CA LEU A 19 3.30 4.14 -16.34
C LEU A 19 3.98 2.81 -16.63
N PHE A 20 3.75 1.78 -15.80
CA PHE A 20 4.41 0.48 -15.92
C PHE A 20 3.44 -0.68 -16.18
N GLY A 21 2.13 -0.41 -16.28
CA GLY A 21 1.13 -1.42 -16.65
C GLY A 21 0.88 -2.49 -15.58
N LEU A 22 1.23 -2.22 -14.32
CA LEU A 22 0.93 -3.15 -13.22
C LEU A 22 -0.58 -3.25 -12.99
N THR A 23 -1.01 -4.44 -12.61
CA THR A 23 -2.37 -4.69 -12.13
C THR A 23 -2.59 -4.12 -10.72
N VAL A 24 -3.85 -3.96 -10.33
CA VAL A 24 -4.22 -3.50 -8.98
C VAL A 24 -3.62 -4.42 -7.90
N ASP A 25 -3.68 -5.73 -8.13
CA ASP A 25 -3.16 -6.72 -7.17
C ASP A 25 -1.63 -6.64 -7.04
N GLU A 26 -0.91 -6.41 -8.14
CA GLU A 26 0.54 -6.18 -8.11
C GLU A 26 0.90 -4.88 -7.39
N CYS A 27 0.15 -3.80 -7.61
CA CYS A 27 0.36 -2.54 -6.89
C CYS A 27 0.18 -2.72 -5.38
N LEU A 28 -0.91 -3.36 -4.95
CA LEU A 28 -1.20 -3.61 -3.55
C LEU A 28 -0.17 -4.53 -2.91
N ALA A 29 0.20 -5.64 -3.58
CA ALA A 29 1.25 -6.52 -3.12
C ALA A 29 2.60 -5.79 -3.01
N GLY A 30 2.89 -4.91 -3.96
CA GLY A 30 4.09 -4.07 -4.01
C GLY A 30 4.27 -3.19 -2.78
N VAL A 31 3.18 -2.60 -2.26
CA VAL A 31 3.21 -1.73 -1.07
C VAL A 31 2.90 -2.44 0.25
N THR A 32 2.70 -3.75 0.22
CA THR A 32 2.42 -4.57 1.42
C THR A 32 3.42 -5.71 1.52
N ARG A 33 3.09 -6.88 0.97
CA ARG A 33 3.87 -8.12 1.07
C ARG A 33 5.28 -7.98 0.51
N GLU A 34 5.43 -7.41 -0.68
CA GLU A 34 6.73 -7.31 -1.34
C GLU A 34 7.58 -6.17 -0.76
N ALA A 35 6.96 -5.06 -0.31
CA ALA A 35 7.67 -4.04 0.46
C ALA A 35 8.23 -4.61 1.78
N ALA A 36 7.43 -5.36 2.53
CA ALA A 36 7.89 -6.01 3.76
C ALA A 36 9.01 -7.04 3.47
N ARG A 37 8.90 -7.80 2.37
CA ARG A 37 9.96 -8.72 1.94
C ARG A 37 11.26 -7.99 1.62
N ALA A 38 11.19 -6.91 0.85
CA ALA A 38 12.36 -6.11 0.46
C ALA A 38 13.10 -5.52 1.66
N LEU A 39 12.38 -5.22 2.75
CA LEU A 39 12.94 -4.72 4.00
C LEU A 39 13.35 -5.83 4.99
N GLY A 40 13.20 -7.11 4.65
CA GLY A 40 13.50 -8.22 5.56
C GLY A 40 12.50 -8.38 6.72
N LEU A 41 11.30 -7.80 6.59
CA LEU A 41 10.26 -7.73 7.63
C LEU A 41 9.04 -8.63 7.34
N LEU A 42 9.05 -9.42 6.27
CA LEU A 42 7.88 -10.22 5.87
C LEU A 42 7.42 -11.22 6.96
N GLY A 43 8.33 -11.71 7.81
CA GLY A 43 7.97 -12.54 8.96
C GLY A 43 7.21 -11.79 10.06
N GLN A 44 7.20 -10.45 10.04
CA GLN A 44 6.67 -9.60 11.11
C GLN A 44 5.47 -8.76 10.66
N THR A 45 5.42 -8.30 9.40
CA THR A 45 4.36 -7.41 8.87
C THR A 45 4.18 -7.57 7.35
N GLY A 46 3.27 -6.81 6.76
CA GLY A 46 3.02 -6.77 5.31
C GLY A 46 1.92 -7.71 4.80
N THR A 47 1.38 -8.59 5.64
CA THR A 47 0.22 -9.43 5.33
C THR A 47 -0.65 -9.63 6.58
N LEU A 48 -1.92 -9.97 6.38
CA LEU A 48 -2.87 -10.24 7.45
C LEU A 48 -2.86 -11.72 7.81
N GLU A 49 -1.92 -12.10 8.67
CA GLU A 49 -1.72 -13.49 9.11
C GLU A 49 -1.56 -13.54 10.63
N ALA A 50 -2.08 -14.60 11.26
CA ALA A 50 -1.93 -14.79 12.71
C ALA A 50 -0.45 -14.85 13.11
N GLY A 51 -0.10 -14.19 14.21
CA GLY A 51 1.27 -14.12 14.72
C GLY A 51 2.11 -12.93 14.20
N LYS A 52 1.63 -12.18 13.20
CA LYS A 52 2.26 -10.93 12.74
C LYS A 52 1.79 -9.71 13.54
N SER A 53 2.51 -8.60 13.42
CA SER A 53 2.10 -7.30 13.99
C SER A 53 0.74 -6.87 13.40
N ALA A 54 -0.13 -6.34 14.25
CA ALA A 54 -1.43 -5.80 13.83
C ALA A 54 -1.24 -4.37 13.27
N ASP A 55 -0.68 -4.30 12.06
CA ASP A 55 -0.48 -3.06 11.32
C ASP A 55 -1.48 -3.01 10.15
N LEU A 56 -2.53 -2.20 10.29
CA LEU A 56 -3.69 -2.20 9.40
C LEU A 56 -4.00 -0.78 8.92
N ALA A 57 -4.50 -0.69 7.69
CA ALA A 57 -5.17 0.48 7.17
C ALA A 57 -6.61 0.09 6.82
N ILE A 58 -7.57 0.77 7.44
CA ILE A 58 -9.00 0.63 7.14
C ILE A 58 -9.35 1.74 6.16
N TRP A 59 -9.88 1.36 5.01
CA TRP A 59 -10.15 2.27 3.90
C TRP A 59 -11.65 2.45 3.71
N ASN A 60 -12.09 3.69 3.48
CA ASN A 60 -13.46 4.00 3.09
C ASN A 60 -13.58 3.94 1.56
N VAL A 61 -13.58 2.73 1.00
CA VAL A 61 -13.71 2.45 -0.44
C VAL A 61 -14.59 1.22 -0.63
N GLU A 62 -15.25 1.10 -1.77
CA GLU A 62 -16.05 -0.08 -2.10
C GLU A 62 -15.18 -1.21 -2.64
N ARG A 63 -14.09 -0.87 -3.36
CA ARG A 63 -13.18 -1.85 -3.96
C ARG A 63 -11.72 -1.43 -3.83
N PRO A 64 -10.77 -2.38 -3.66
CA PRO A 64 -9.33 -2.06 -3.54
C PRO A 64 -8.75 -1.26 -4.72
N ALA A 65 -9.30 -1.45 -5.93
CA ALA A 65 -8.89 -0.72 -7.13
C ALA A 65 -8.98 0.81 -6.98
N GLU A 66 -9.84 1.31 -6.10
CA GLU A 66 -9.97 2.75 -5.85
C GLU A 66 -8.73 3.37 -5.21
N LEU A 67 -7.94 2.57 -4.47
CA LEU A 67 -6.67 3.00 -3.87
C LEU A 67 -5.58 3.25 -4.92
N VAL A 68 -5.68 2.57 -6.06
CA VAL A 68 -4.72 2.65 -7.16
C VAL A 68 -5.22 3.65 -8.22
N TYR A 69 -6.53 3.79 -8.41
CA TYR A 69 -7.09 4.63 -9.47
C TYR A 69 -7.07 6.13 -9.15
N ARG A 70 -7.35 6.53 -7.90
CA ARG A 70 -7.53 7.96 -7.56
C ARG A 70 -6.18 8.66 -7.37
N MET A 71 -6.04 9.86 -7.93
CA MET A 71 -4.90 10.75 -7.71
C MET A 71 -5.27 11.84 -6.70
N GLY A 72 -4.37 12.14 -5.74
CA GLY A 72 -4.54 13.25 -4.80
C GLY A 72 -5.65 13.07 -3.75
N PHE A 73 -6.16 11.85 -3.56
CA PHE A 73 -7.22 11.53 -2.61
C PHE A 73 -6.72 10.54 -1.55
N ASN A 74 -7.11 10.73 -0.29
CA ASN A 74 -6.78 9.83 0.81
C ASN A 74 -8.06 9.31 1.49
N PRO A 75 -8.52 8.08 1.15
CA PRO A 75 -9.70 7.45 1.76
C PRO A 75 -9.42 6.72 3.09
N LEU A 76 -8.29 6.99 3.75
CA LEU A 76 -7.96 6.32 5.01
C LEU A 76 -9.00 6.68 6.08
N HIS A 77 -9.73 5.69 6.54
CA HIS A 77 -10.71 5.83 7.62
C HIS A 77 -10.03 5.70 8.99
N ALA A 78 -9.22 4.68 9.15
CA ALA A 78 -8.47 4.44 10.37
C ALA A 78 -7.15 3.74 10.08
N ARG A 79 -6.17 3.96 10.95
CA ARG A 79 -4.89 3.27 10.93
C ARG A 79 -4.71 2.61 12.28
N ILE A 80 -4.35 1.33 12.26
CA ILE A 80 -3.96 0.57 13.44
C ILE A 80 -2.48 0.27 13.31
N TRP A 81 -1.71 0.59 14.33
CA TRP A 81 -0.28 0.33 14.38
C TRP A 81 0.05 -0.43 15.65
N ARG A 82 0.53 -1.66 15.51
CA ARG A 82 0.78 -2.57 16.65
C ARG A 82 -0.47 -2.72 17.55
N GLY A 83 -1.66 -2.74 16.95
CA GLY A 83 -2.92 -2.89 17.66
C GLY A 83 -3.47 -1.64 18.35
N GLN A 84 -2.96 -0.44 18.03
CA GLN A 84 -3.46 0.85 18.54
C GLN A 84 -3.84 1.80 17.41
#